data_AF-A0AAE9CYK3-F1
#
_entry.id   AF-A0AAE9CYK3-F1
#
_cell.length_a   1.000
_cell.length_b   1.000
_cell.length_c   1.000
_cell.angle_alpha   90.00
_cell.angle_beta   90.00
_cell.angle_gamma   90.00
#
_symmetry.space_group_name_H-M   'P 1'
#
loop_
_entity.id
_entity.type
_entity.pdbx_description
1 polymer ?
#
loop_
_entity_poly.entity_id
_entity_poly.type
_entity_poly.pdbx_seq_one_letter_code
_entity_poly.pdbx_strand_id
1 'polypeptide(L)'
;MISRKSEIPKSFQSFVGRPEMILFWDSEKSTTNKTYVDVNFLIEGATEIFRQPMEMVHLTENRLKRLAVGMNSVRGKNQKYQLVTTISQKEISSMWQFYFITVAKWLMHFTEFEKLDMEVKLTILQTVWHVWQNLDHRSLMAFHQKNNPNFPKHHTISRTGVLLDKANVHFDASWLSDYPSREVGGFLRVPGNDNITEKLKSLDPTDIELTFMLAQLSFEYAGKRCQGKILETLEHFQNLLADDIHQYYTKELRIDNYFDRLAKLMKINNSIQKKIWEARPRMELAKVFNLIKLDFSHPEMFIDSGYN
;
A
#
# COMPACT_ATOMS: atom_id res chain seq x y z
N MET A 1 -14.80 26.05 -50.62
CA MET A 1 -14.50 26.90 -49.45
C MET A 1 -15.23 26.31 -48.25
N ILE A 2 -14.58 25.46 -47.45
CA ILE A 2 -15.23 24.80 -46.31
C ILE A 2 -15.11 25.73 -45.11
N SER A 3 -16.22 26.35 -44.72
CA SER A 3 -16.32 27.16 -43.52
C SER A 3 -16.21 26.26 -42.30
N ARG A 4 -15.03 26.24 -41.65
CA ARG A 4 -14.89 25.64 -40.31
C ARG A 4 -15.61 26.56 -39.32
N LYS A 5 -16.82 26.18 -38.91
CA LYS A 5 -17.42 26.72 -37.69
C LYS A 5 -16.45 26.44 -36.55
N SER A 6 -15.83 27.48 -36.01
CA SER A 6 -15.10 27.41 -34.75
C SER A 6 -16.14 27.10 -33.65
N GLU A 7 -16.19 25.85 -33.21
CA GLU A 7 -16.93 25.50 -32.00
C GLU A 7 -16.22 26.15 -30.81
N ILE A 8 -16.94 26.97 -30.05
CA ILE A 8 -16.43 27.55 -28.81
C ILE A 8 -16.14 26.39 -27.85
N PRO A 9 -14.91 26.26 -27.34
CA PRO A 9 -14.57 25.17 -26.42
C PRO A 9 -15.46 25.21 -25.17
N LYS A 10 -16.04 24.05 -24.85
CA LYS A 10 -17.04 23.88 -23.76
C LYS A 10 -16.43 23.88 -22.36
N SER A 11 -15.10 23.90 -22.25
CA SER A 11 -14.38 23.96 -20.98
C SER A 11 -13.05 24.65 -21.15
N PHE A 12 -12.52 25.22 -20.06
CA PHE A 12 -11.19 25.84 -20.04
C PHE A 12 -10.10 24.86 -20.49
N GLN A 13 -10.20 23.59 -20.07
CA GLN A 13 -9.30 22.51 -20.47
C GLN A 13 -9.28 22.29 -21.99
N SER A 14 -10.46 22.29 -22.62
CA SER A 14 -10.59 22.15 -24.07
C SER A 14 -10.03 23.38 -24.80
N PHE A 15 -10.15 24.56 -24.19
CA PHE A 15 -9.58 25.80 -24.73
C PHE A 15 -8.05 25.82 -24.67
N VAL A 16 -7.45 25.45 -23.53
CA VAL A 16 -5.99 25.44 -23.36
C VAL A 16 -5.32 24.16 -23.89
N GLY A 17 -6.10 23.14 -24.27
CA GLY A 17 -5.59 21.84 -24.73
C GLY A 17 -4.86 21.05 -23.64
N ARG A 18 -5.17 21.30 -22.35
CA ARG A 18 -4.50 20.66 -21.20
C ARG A 18 -5.51 19.99 -20.27
N PRO A 19 -5.28 18.75 -19.83
CA PRO A 19 -6.12 18.07 -18.84
C PRO A 19 -6.22 18.85 -17.53
N GLU A 20 -7.37 18.76 -16.85
CA GLU A 20 -7.63 19.42 -15.55
C GLU A 20 -6.50 19.23 -14.55
N MET A 21 -6.03 17.99 -14.45
CA MET A 21 -5.09 17.55 -13.42
C MET A 21 -3.70 18.16 -13.55
N ILE A 22 -3.38 18.82 -14.67
CA ILE A 22 -2.09 19.49 -14.89
C ILE A 22 -2.25 20.96 -15.30
N LEU A 23 -3.43 21.57 -15.06
CA LEU A 23 -3.63 22.98 -15.40
C LEU A 23 -2.71 23.93 -14.63
N PHE A 24 -2.33 23.55 -13.41
CA PHE A 24 -1.40 24.32 -12.58
C PHE A 24 0.07 24.17 -13.01
N TRP A 25 0.37 23.24 -13.91
CA TRP A 25 1.73 22.98 -14.39
C TRP A 25 2.22 24.11 -15.29
N ASP A 26 3.46 24.51 -15.05
CA ASP A 26 4.15 25.60 -15.72
C ASP A 26 5.59 25.18 -16.06
N SER A 27 5.88 25.04 -17.36
CA SER A 27 7.19 24.63 -17.85
C SER A 27 8.32 25.55 -17.40
N GLU A 28 8.04 26.83 -17.18
CA GLU A 28 9.05 27.82 -16.79
C GLU A 28 9.39 27.75 -15.29
N LYS A 29 8.48 27.22 -14.47
CA LYS A 29 8.69 27.04 -13.01
C LYS A 29 9.28 25.69 -12.66
N SER A 30 9.26 24.74 -13.58
CA SER A 30 9.76 23.39 -13.34
C SER A 30 11.30 23.36 -13.33
N THR A 31 11.92 23.51 -12.16
CA THR A 31 13.36 23.24 -12.01
C THR A 31 13.68 21.75 -12.22
N THR A 32 14.91 21.43 -12.63
CA THR A 32 15.38 20.04 -12.77
C THR A 32 15.96 19.46 -11.48
N ASN A 33 16.07 20.26 -10.42
CA ASN A 33 16.64 19.83 -9.14
C ASN A 33 15.67 18.89 -8.45
N LYS A 34 16.17 17.72 -8.06
CA LYS A 34 15.39 16.71 -7.34
C LYS A 34 15.88 16.59 -5.91
N THR A 35 14.95 16.36 -4.99
CA THR A 35 15.26 16.00 -3.62
C THR A 35 15.68 14.55 -3.58
N TYR A 36 16.92 14.30 -3.19
CA TYR A 36 17.42 12.96 -2.98
C TYR A 36 17.04 12.46 -1.58
N VAL A 37 16.43 11.28 -1.51
CA VAL A 37 16.02 10.62 -0.27
C VAL A 37 16.76 9.31 -0.13
N ASP A 38 17.72 9.28 0.80
CA ASP A 38 18.45 8.06 1.12
C ASP A 38 17.62 7.12 2.00
N VAL A 39 17.43 5.89 1.53
CA VAL A 39 16.69 4.82 2.20
C VAL A 39 17.54 3.57 2.41
N ASN A 40 18.86 3.65 2.26
CA ASN A 40 19.78 2.52 2.46
C ASN A 40 19.62 1.88 3.84
N PHE A 41 19.40 2.70 4.87
CA PHE A 41 19.15 2.23 6.24
C PHE A 41 17.97 1.26 6.35
N LEU A 42 16.98 1.33 5.44
CA LEU A 42 15.86 0.38 5.38
C LEU A 42 16.31 -0.98 4.86
N ILE A 43 17.13 -0.98 3.80
CA ILE A 43 17.69 -2.20 3.23
C ILE A 43 18.65 -2.88 4.21
N GLU A 44 19.50 -2.10 4.89
CA GLU A 44 20.38 -2.59 5.95
C GLU A 44 19.57 -3.21 7.10
N GLY A 45 18.53 -2.50 7.57
CA GLY A 45 17.65 -2.99 8.62
C GLY A 45 16.92 -4.28 8.25
N ALA A 46 16.42 -4.39 7.02
CA ALA A 46 15.78 -5.60 6.52
C ALA A 46 16.78 -6.76 6.37
N THR A 47 17.99 -6.47 5.89
CA THR A 47 19.05 -7.47 5.75
C THR A 47 19.42 -8.05 7.10
N GLU A 48 19.52 -7.22 8.14
CA GLU A 48 19.80 -7.68 9.50
C GLU A 48 18.68 -8.59 10.04
N ILE A 49 17.42 -8.21 9.82
CA ILE A 49 16.26 -9.07 10.16
C ILE A 49 16.33 -10.42 9.44
N PHE A 50 16.71 -10.43 8.16
CA PHE A 50 16.76 -11.65 7.35
C PHE A 50 17.96 -12.57 7.64
N ARG A 51 18.99 -12.08 8.34
CA ARG A 51 20.13 -12.90 8.80
C ARG A 51 19.81 -13.66 10.08
N GLN A 52 18.91 -13.13 10.90
CA GLN A 52 18.55 -13.73 12.17
C GLN A 52 17.44 -14.76 11.94
N PRO A 53 17.66 -16.05 12.22
CA PRO A 53 16.60 -17.04 12.13
C PRO A 53 15.53 -16.71 13.17
N MET A 54 14.27 -16.94 12.83
CA MET A 54 13.19 -16.64 13.76
C MET A 54 13.23 -17.60 14.95
N GLU A 55 13.12 -17.07 16.18
CA GLU A 55 12.94 -17.90 17.37
C GLU A 55 11.63 -18.70 17.28
N MET A 56 11.75 -20.01 17.01
CA MET A 56 10.63 -20.89 16.67
C MET A 56 9.82 -21.40 17.87
N VAL A 57 9.91 -20.75 19.03
CA VAL A 57 9.67 -21.38 20.33
C VAL A 57 8.23 -21.89 20.53
N HIS A 58 7.25 -21.48 19.72
CA HIS A 58 5.86 -21.99 19.77
C HIS A 58 5.15 -22.07 18.40
N LEU A 59 5.83 -22.48 17.33
CA LEU A 59 5.27 -22.42 15.99
C LEU A 59 4.18 -23.48 15.71
N THR A 60 3.00 -23.02 15.29
CA THR A 60 1.96 -23.87 14.72
C THR A 60 2.46 -24.55 13.44
N GLU A 61 2.09 -25.80 13.18
CA GLU A 61 2.44 -26.49 11.92
C GLU A 61 1.85 -25.79 10.68
N ASN A 62 0.66 -25.20 10.83
CA ASN A 62 0.01 -24.43 9.77
C ASN A 62 0.73 -23.10 9.54
N ARG A 63 1.11 -22.82 8.27
CA ARG A 63 1.96 -21.69 7.88
C ARG A 63 1.16 -20.39 7.92
N LEU A 64 -0.10 -20.44 7.51
CA LEU A 64 -1.02 -19.29 7.58
C LEU A 64 -1.26 -18.83 9.03
N LYS A 65 -1.45 -19.76 9.97
CA LYS A 65 -1.55 -19.44 11.40
C LYS A 65 -0.31 -18.78 11.94
N ARG A 66 0.87 -19.26 11.51
CA ARG A 66 2.15 -18.67 11.89
C ARG A 66 2.27 -17.23 11.43
N LEU A 67 1.89 -16.95 10.19
CA LEU A 67 1.80 -15.59 9.66
C LEU A 67 0.78 -14.73 10.41
N ALA A 68 -0.34 -15.31 10.88
CA ALA A 68 -1.34 -14.60 11.68
C ALA A 68 -0.84 -14.29 13.10
N VAL A 69 -0.04 -15.16 13.72
CA VAL A 69 0.65 -14.87 14.98
C VAL A 69 1.66 -13.74 14.78
N GLY A 70 2.45 -13.81 13.71
CA GLY A 70 3.38 -12.73 13.33
C GLY A 70 2.69 -11.39 13.08
N MET A 71 1.49 -11.42 12.51
CA MET A 71 0.67 -10.21 12.34
C MET A 71 0.38 -9.52 13.68
N ASN A 72 0.05 -10.31 14.71
CA ASN A 72 -0.28 -9.78 16.04
C ASN A 72 0.94 -9.23 16.79
N SER A 73 2.14 -9.75 16.52
CA SER A 73 3.37 -9.20 17.08
C SER A 73 3.77 -7.87 16.43
N VAL A 74 3.54 -7.71 15.12
CA VAL A 74 3.98 -6.51 14.38
C VAL A 74 2.97 -5.37 14.35
N ARG A 75 1.67 -5.63 14.56
CA ARG A 75 0.62 -4.59 14.49
C ARG A 75 0.70 -3.54 15.60
N GLY A 76 1.34 -3.86 16.73
CA GLY A 76 1.44 -2.98 17.90
C GLY A 76 0.08 -2.65 18.56
N LYS A 77 0.08 -2.38 19.86
CA LYS A 77 -1.14 -1.97 20.61
C LYS A 77 -1.22 -0.46 20.75
N ASN A 78 -1.08 0.29 19.67
CA ASN A 78 -1.20 1.75 19.73
C ASN A 78 -2.66 2.13 19.99
N GLN A 79 -2.98 2.41 21.26
CA GLN A 79 -4.29 2.87 21.71
C GLN A 79 -4.41 4.41 21.73
N LYS A 80 -3.31 5.13 21.54
CA LYS A 80 -3.27 6.59 21.56
C LYS A 80 -2.84 7.13 20.20
N TYR A 81 -3.68 7.95 19.61
CA TYR A 81 -3.40 8.66 18.36
C TYR A 81 -3.16 10.15 18.64
N GLN A 82 -2.17 10.73 17.98
CA GLN A 82 -1.88 12.16 18.02
C GLN A 82 -2.46 12.84 16.79
N LEU A 83 -3.26 13.87 16.99
CA LEU A 83 -3.78 14.69 15.90
C LEU A 83 -2.62 15.45 15.25
N VAL A 84 -2.43 15.22 13.94
CA VAL A 84 -1.44 15.92 13.13
C VAL A 84 -2.16 16.84 12.16
N THR A 85 -1.79 18.12 12.20
CA THR A 85 -2.38 19.18 11.36
C THR A 85 -1.60 19.41 10.07
N THR A 86 -0.33 19.00 10.02
CA THR A 86 0.55 19.10 8.85
C THR A 86 1.24 17.77 8.57
N ILE A 87 1.08 17.25 7.36
CA ILE A 87 1.82 16.07 6.87
C ILE A 87 3.05 16.56 6.13
N SER A 88 4.23 16.29 6.68
CA SER A 88 5.52 16.60 6.07
C SER A 88 6.24 15.33 5.58
N GLN A 89 7.46 15.50 5.08
CA GLN A 89 8.35 14.38 4.77
C GLN A 89 8.53 13.45 5.97
N LYS A 90 8.57 13.98 7.20
CA LYS A 90 8.81 13.21 8.43
C LYS A 90 7.73 12.16 8.66
N GLU A 91 6.46 12.54 8.58
CA GLU A 91 5.34 11.61 8.80
C GLU A 91 5.31 10.52 7.73
N ILE A 92 5.65 10.88 6.49
CA ILE A 92 5.67 9.97 5.35
C ILE A 92 6.85 8.99 5.44
N SER A 93 8.06 9.47 5.71
CA SER A 93 9.25 8.64 5.86
C SER A 93 9.15 7.70 7.07
N SER A 94 8.57 8.18 8.18
CA SER A 94 8.28 7.34 9.35
C SER A 94 7.30 6.21 9.01
N MET A 95 6.33 6.50 8.14
CA MET A 95 5.37 5.50 7.66
C MET A 95 6.03 4.46 6.74
N TRP A 96 6.89 4.89 5.82
CA TRP A 96 7.68 3.98 4.98
C TRP A 96 8.55 3.06 5.84
N GLN A 97 9.31 3.62 6.78
CA GLN A 97 10.16 2.85 7.69
C GLN A 97 9.34 1.85 8.51
N PHE A 98 8.21 2.29 9.07
CA PHE A 98 7.34 1.42 9.85
C PHE A 98 6.88 0.22 9.03
N TYR A 99 6.30 0.44 7.85
CA TYR A 99 5.75 -0.64 7.04
C TYR A 99 6.84 -1.53 6.44
N PHE A 100 7.95 -0.97 5.98
CA PHE A 100 9.05 -1.75 5.42
C PHE A 100 9.62 -2.75 6.44
N ILE A 101 9.94 -2.27 7.65
CA ILE A 101 10.48 -3.12 8.72
C ILE A 101 9.41 -4.09 9.26
N THR A 102 8.15 -3.66 9.34
CA THR A 102 7.04 -4.51 9.77
C THR A 102 6.85 -5.69 8.83
N VAL A 103 6.85 -5.43 7.52
CA VAL A 103 6.66 -6.47 6.50
C VAL A 103 7.87 -7.39 6.44
N ALA A 104 9.09 -6.89 6.61
CA ALA A 104 10.29 -7.72 6.72
C ALA A 104 10.17 -8.74 7.88
N LYS A 105 9.79 -8.28 9.08
CA LYS A 105 9.58 -9.16 10.24
C LYS A 105 8.44 -10.14 10.00
N TRP A 106 7.34 -9.66 9.43
CA TRP A 106 6.17 -10.49 9.14
C TRP A 106 6.49 -11.63 8.15
N LEU A 107 7.23 -11.35 7.08
CA LEU A 107 7.64 -12.36 6.09
C LEU A 107 8.52 -13.46 6.69
N MET A 108 9.36 -13.13 7.68
CA MET A 108 10.17 -14.13 8.40
C MET A 108 9.32 -15.12 9.21
N HIS A 109 8.03 -14.85 9.45
CA HIS A 109 7.11 -15.83 10.02
C HIS A 109 6.69 -16.89 8.98
N PHE A 110 7.13 -16.81 7.73
CA PHE A 110 6.86 -17.81 6.71
C PHE A 110 8.13 -18.58 6.37
N THR A 111 8.18 -19.86 6.76
CA THR A 111 9.38 -20.70 6.65
C THR A 111 9.90 -20.86 5.23
N GLU A 112 9.01 -20.85 4.26
CA GLU A 112 9.32 -20.97 2.85
C GLU A 112 10.04 -19.71 2.36
N PHE A 113 9.62 -18.53 2.86
CA PHE A 113 10.31 -17.27 2.60
C PHE A 113 11.66 -17.19 3.31
N GLU A 114 11.74 -17.66 4.56
CA GLU A 114 13.01 -17.70 5.32
C GLU A 114 14.11 -18.50 4.60
N LYS A 115 13.75 -19.50 3.80
CA LYS A 115 14.71 -20.32 3.04
C LYS A 115 15.21 -19.68 1.75
N LEU A 116 14.62 -18.58 1.30
CA LEU A 116 15.04 -17.90 0.08
C LEU A 116 16.39 -17.21 0.25
N ASP A 117 17.09 -17.04 -0.87
CA ASP A 117 18.31 -16.24 -0.92
C ASP A 117 18.03 -14.77 -0.56
N MET A 118 19.02 -14.11 0.04
CA MET A 118 18.89 -12.73 0.53
C MET A 118 18.41 -11.77 -0.56
N GLU A 119 18.96 -11.88 -1.78
CA GLU A 119 18.58 -11.04 -2.92
C GLU A 119 17.09 -11.20 -3.28
N VAL A 120 16.58 -12.42 -3.27
CA VAL A 120 15.16 -12.71 -3.54
C VAL A 120 14.28 -12.18 -2.42
N LYS A 121 14.69 -12.34 -1.15
CA LYS A 121 13.96 -11.79 0.00
C LYS A 121 13.83 -10.27 -0.08
N LEU A 122 14.92 -9.56 -0.38
CA LEU A 122 14.94 -8.11 -0.52
C LEU A 122 14.07 -7.67 -1.70
N THR A 123 14.18 -8.33 -2.86
CA THR A 123 13.38 -8.02 -4.04
C THR A 123 11.88 -8.15 -3.77
N ILE A 124 11.47 -9.24 -3.10
CA ILE A 124 10.07 -9.43 -2.68
C ILE A 124 9.65 -8.32 -1.72
N LEU A 125 10.43 -8.06 -0.66
CA LEU A 125 10.12 -7.03 0.33
C LEU A 125 9.94 -5.63 -0.29
N GLN A 126 10.89 -5.21 -1.13
CA GLN A 126 10.84 -3.94 -1.87
C GLN A 126 9.60 -3.83 -2.75
N THR A 127 9.09 -4.96 -3.23
CA THR A 127 7.91 -5.01 -4.08
C THR A 127 6.59 -5.01 -3.29
N VAL A 128 6.54 -5.62 -2.10
CA VAL A 128 5.26 -5.89 -1.43
C VAL A 128 4.90 -4.95 -0.28
N TRP A 129 5.86 -4.24 0.34
CA TRP A 129 5.60 -3.50 1.58
C TRP A 129 4.45 -2.48 1.45
N HIS A 130 4.39 -1.73 0.34
CA HIS A 130 3.37 -0.71 0.08
C HIS A 130 2.01 -1.32 -0.30
N VAL A 131 2.03 -2.51 -0.92
CA VAL A 131 0.81 -3.27 -1.24
C VAL A 131 0.18 -3.83 0.03
N TRP A 132 1.01 -4.40 0.89
CA TRP A 132 0.63 -4.88 2.21
C TRP A 132 0.07 -3.75 3.07
N GLN A 133 0.76 -2.59 3.11
CA GLN A 133 0.29 -1.37 3.77
C GLN A 133 -1.14 -1.00 3.35
N ASN A 134 -1.45 -1.06 2.05
CA ASN A 134 -2.73 -0.62 1.53
C ASN A 134 -3.92 -1.38 2.13
N LEU A 135 -3.79 -2.70 2.31
CA LEU A 135 -4.81 -3.52 2.95
C LEU A 135 -4.78 -3.37 4.48
N ASP A 136 -3.61 -3.35 5.10
CA ASP A 136 -3.49 -3.16 6.56
C ASP A 136 -4.10 -1.84 7.03
N HIS A 137 -3.83 -0.74 6.33
CA HIS A 137 -4.41 0.56 6.66
C HIS A 137 -5.95 0.54 6.59
N ARG A 138 -6.51 -0.14 5.59
CA ARG A 138 -7.97 -0.24 5.41
C ARG A 138 -8.59 -1.16 6.46
N SER A 139 -7.92 -2.23 6.85
CA SER A 139 -8.39 -3.13 7.92
C SER A 139 -8.35 -2.43 9.28
N LEU A 140 -7.30 -1.66 9.56
CA LEU A 140 -7.19 -0.80 10.75
C LEU A 140 -8.37 0.19 10.82
N MET A 141 -8.63 0.89 9.72
CA MET A 141 -9.75 1.83 9.63
C MET A 141 -11.11 1.14 9.83
N ALA A 142 -11.32 -0.03 9.21
CA ALA A 142 -12.56 -0.80 9.33
C ALA A 142 -12.81 -1.24 10.79
N PHE A 143 -11.78 -1.80 11.44
CA PHE A 143 -11.83 -2.19 12.84
C PHE A 143 -12.10 -0.99 13.76
N HIS A 144 -11.40 0.13 13.55
CA HIS A 144 -11.58 1.32 14.37
C HIS A 144 -12.97 1.94 14.24
N GLN A 145 -13.50 2.04 13.01
CA GLN A 145 -14.85 2.55 12.75
C GLN A 145 -15.96 1.61 13.23
N LYS A 146 -15.70 0.30 13.32
CA LYS A 146 -16.63 -0.66 13.93
C LYS A 146 -16.73 -0.46 15.43
N ASN A 147 -15.60 -0.25 16.10
CA ASN A 147 -15.54 -0.06 17.56
C ASN A 147 -15.84 1.39 18.00
N ASN A 148 -15.80 2.35 17.08
CA ASN A 148 -16.09 3.77 17.35
C ASN A 148 -17.09 4.30 16.30
N PRO A 149 -18.41 4.05 16.45
CA PRO A 149 -19.42 4.44 15.47
C PRO A 149 -19.48 5.95 15.15
N ASN A 150 -19.11 6.78 16.13
CA ASN A 150 -19.08 8.24 16.00
C ASN A 150 -17.77 8.78 15.41
N PHE A 151 -16.84 7.90 14.99
CA PHE A 151 -15.59 8.32 14.40
C PHE A 151 -15.85 9.07 13.08
N PRO A 152 -15.39 10.32 12.91
CA PRO A 152 -15.78 11.11 11.75
C PRO A 152 -15.24 10.52 10.44
N LYS A 153 -16.07 10.51 9.38
CA LYS A 153 -15.73 9.90 8.08
C LYS A 153 -14.51 10.51 7.39
N HIS A 154 -14.24 11.79 7.63
CA HIS A 154 -13.08 12.49 7.08
C HIS A 154 -11.81 12.28 7.91
N HIS A 155 -11.89 11.64 9.08
CA HIS A 155 -10.70 11.31 9.87
C HIS A 155 -10.07 10.00 9.37
N THR A 156 -8.76 9.85 9.57
CA THR A 156 -8.01 8.63 9.29
C THR A 156 -6.91 8.42 10.32
N ILE A 157 -6.60 7.17 10.63
CA ILE A 157 -5.54 6.80 11.58
C ILE A 157 -4.45 5.98 10.89
N SER A 158 -3.24 5.99 11.45
CA SER A 158 -2.13 5.16 11.00
C SER A 158 -1.59 4.26 12.13
N ARG A 159 -0.87 3.20 11.75
CA ARG A 159 -0.13 2.35 12.70
C ARG A 159 0.95 3.12 13.46
N THR A 160 1.47 4.21 12.90
CA THR A 160 2.47 5.10 13.53
C THR A 160 1.88 6.00 14.62
N GLY A 161 0.60 5.85 14.97
CA GLY A 161 -0.03 6.61 16.05
C GLY A 161 -0.51 8.00 15.60
N VAL A 162 -0.70 8.23 14.30
CA VAL A 162 -1.16 9.50 13.77
C VAL A 162 -2.67 9.46 13.54
N LEU A 163 -3.37 10.55 13.90
CA LEU A 163 -4.74 10.87 13.52
C LEU A 163 -4.71 12.08 12.58
N LEU A 164 -5.37 11.97 11.44
CA LEU A 164 -5.46 13.04 10.45
C LEU A 164 -6.92 13.38 10.17
N ASP A 165 -7.23 14.67 10.17
CA ASP A 165 -8.46 15.20 9.60
C ASP A 165 -8.21 15.51 8.11
N LYS A 166 -8.72 14.68 7.20
CA LYS A 166 -8.50 14.85 5.74
C LYS A 166 -9.07 16.15 5.17
N ALA A 167 -10.02 16.77 5.86
CA ALA A 167 -10.64 18.02 5.44
C ALA A 167 -9.76 19.23 5.81
N ASN A 168 -9.10 19.18 6.97
CA ASN A 168 -8.36 20.33 7.52
C ASN A 168 -6.83 20.16 7.52
N VAL A 169 -6.32 18.97 7.23
CA VAL A 169 -4.87 18.71 7.22
C VAL A 169 -4.17 19.45 6.07
N HIS A 170 -3.08 20.14 6.41
CA HIS A 170 -2.15 20.71 5.45
C HIS A 170 -1.16 19.64 4.98
N PHE A 171 -0.97 19.52 3.67
CA PHE A 171 0.10 18.69 3.12
C PHE A 171 1.27 19.60 2.77
N ASP A 172 2.43 19.42 3.40
CA ASP A 172 3.63 20.13 3.01
C ASP A 172 4.29 19.38 1.84
N ALA A 173 4.18 19.95 0.64
CA ALA A 173 4.76 19.40 -0.59
C ALA A 173 6.13 19.99 -0.93
N SER A 174 6.65 20.94 -0.14
CA SER A 174 7.87 21.69 -0.46
C SER A 174 9.12 20.81 -0.62
N TRP A 175 9.12 19.63 0.01
CA TRP A 175 10.20 18.66 -0.09
C TRP A 175 10.15 17.80 -1.37
N LEU A 176 9.02 17.76 -2.07
CA LEU A 176 8.83 16.92 -3.27
C LEU A 176 8.41 17.68 -4.51
N SER A 177 8.03 18.97 -4.41
CA SER A 177 7.52 19.74 -5.54
C SER A 177 7.78 21.24 -5.37
N ASP A 178 7.98 21.92 -6.50
CA ASP A 178 8.02 23.39 -6.57
C ASP A 178 6.62 24.01 -6.65
N TYR A 179 5.59 23.19 -6.81
CA TYR A 179 4.21 23.65 -6.95
C TYR A 179 3.54 23.83 -5.58
N PRO A 180 2.51 24.70 -5.49
CA PRO A 180 1.78 24.89 -4.24
C PRO A 180 1.24 23.57 -3.69
N SER A 181 1.48 23.34 -2.40
CA SER A 181 1.01 22.18 -1.63
C SER A 181 -0.43 21.74 -1.90
N ARG A 182 -1.34 22.70 -2.10
CA ARG A 182 -2.75 22.43 -2.39
C ARG A 182 -2.95 21.72 -3.72
N GLU A 183 -2.24 22.16 -4.76
CA GLU A 183 -2.34 21.60 -6.11
C GLU A 183 -1.72 20.20 -6.16
N VAL A 184 -0.52 20.05 -5.57
CA VAL A 184 0.17 18.76 -5.45
C VAL A 184 -0.66 17.77 -4.62
N GLY A 185 -1.20 18.23 -3.49
CA GLY A 185 -2.09 17.42 -2.65
C GLY A 185 -3.38 17.01 -3.38
N GLY A 186 -3.96 17.91 -4.19
CA GLY A 186 -5.11 17.61 -5.05
C GLY A 186 -4.80 16.55 -6.11
N PHE A 187 -3.63 16.64 -6.73
CA PHE A 187 -3.15 15.68 -7.72
C PHE A 187 -2.89 14.28 -7.12
N LEU A 188 -2.20 14.23 -5.98
CA LEU A 188 -1.88 12.99 -5.25
C LEU A 188 -3.12 12.31 -4.67
N ARG A 189 -4.19 13.07 -4.37
CA ARG A 189 -5.47 12.51 -3.97
C ARG A 189 -6.10 11.78 -5.16
N VAL A 190 -5.99 10.44 -5.18
CA VAL A 190 -6.74 9.60 -6.12
C VAL A 190 -8.21 9.61 -5.71
N PRO A 191 -9.14 10.14 -6.52
CA PRO A 191 -10.56 10.03 -6.23
C PRO A 191 -10.93 8.54 -6.26
N GLY A 192 -11.42 8.04 -5.13
CA GLY A 192 -11.81 6.64 -4.99
C GLY A 192 -13.20 6.53 -4.40
N ASN A 193 -14.17 6.15 -5.23
CA ASN A 193 -15.53 5.78 -4.79
C ASN A 193 -15.58 4.40 -4.11
N ASP A 194 -14.48 3.66 -4.15
CA ASP A 194 -14.48 2.28 -3.73
C ASP A 194 -14.45 2.15 -2.22
N ASN A 195 -15.58 1.69 -1.70
CA ASN A 195 -15.89 1.58 -0.29
C ASN A 195 -15.23 0.36 0.38
N ILE A 196 -13.93 0.15 0.13
CA ILE A 196 -13.18 -1.03 0.60
C ILE A 196 -13.20 -1.14 2.12
N THR A 197 -13.07 -0.01 2.83
CA THR A 197 -13.11 0.03 4.29
C THR A 197 -14.46 -0.44 4.83
N GLU A 198 -15.59 0.01 4.26
CA GLU A 198 -16.91 -0.49 4.69
C GLU A 198 -17.14 -1.95 4.28
N LYS A 199 -16.64 -2.39 3.11
CA LYS A 199 -16.67 -3.81 2.73
C LYS A 199 -15.94 -4.67 3.76
N LEU A 200 -14.72 -4.29 4.17
CA LEU A 200 -13.97 -4.96 5.23
C LEU A 200 -14.72 -4.93 6.57
N LYS A 201 -15.28 -3.79 6.95
CA LYS A 201 -16.07 -3.64 8.18
C LYS A 201 -17.31 -4.55 8.18
N SER A 202 -17.97 -4.70 7.03
CA SER A 202 -19.15 -5.56 6.88
C SER A 202 -18.82 -7.05 6.86
N LEU A 203 -17.68 -7.44 6.27
CA LEU A 203 -17.24 -8.84 6.20
C LEU A 203 -16.61 -9.33 7.50
N ASP A 204 -16.01 -8.41 8.26
CA ASP A 204 -15.35 -8.67 9.54
C ASP A 204 -14.39 -9.87 9.45
N PRO A 205 -13.33 -9.78 8.64
CA PRO A 205 -12.41 -10.89 8.44
C PRO A 205 -11.72 -11.26 9.76
N THR A 206 -11.57 -12.55 10.02
CA THR A 206 -10.74 -13.04 11.13
C THR A 206 -9.27 -12.70 10.87
N ASP A 207 -8.42 -12.78 11.90
CA ASP A 207 -6.97 -12.54 11.72
C ASP A 207 -6.35 -13.52 10.70
N ILE A 208 -6.84 -14.76 10.65
CA ILE A 208 -6.39 -15.77 9.68
C ILE A 208 -6.81 -15.39 8.26
N GLU A 209 -8.07 -14.99 8.07
CA GLU A 209 -8.57 -14.54 6.75
C GLU A 209 -7.87 -13.29 6.26
N LEU A 210 -7.67 -12.30 7.14
CA LEU A 210 -6.97 -11.06 6.81
C LEU A 210 -5.49 -11.33 6.50
N THR A 211 -4.86 -12.27 7.20
CA THR A 211 -3.49 -12.70 6.89
C THR A 211 -3.42 -13.36 5.51
N PHE A 212 -4.37 -14.23 5.17
CA PHE A 212 -4.45 -14.83 3.84
C PHE A 212 -4.64 -13.78 2.77
N MET A 213 -5.53 -12.81 2.99
CA MET A 213 -5.73 -11.69 2.08
C MET A 213 -4.44 -10.89 1.86
N LEU A 214 -3.70 -10.58 2.94
CA LEU A 214 -2.44 -9.84 2.86
C LEU A 214 -1.37 -10.59 2.08
N ALA A 215 -1.22 -11.91 2.33
CA ALA A 215 -0.28 -12.75 1.62
C ALA A 215 -0.65 -12.89 0.14
N GLN A 216 -1.90 -13.23 -0.17
CA GLN A 216 -2.40 -13.37 -1.54
C GLN A 216 -2.22 -12.05 -2.32
N LEU A 217 -2.63 -10.92 -1.75
CA LEU A 217 -2.52 -9.61 -2.38
C LEU A 217 -1.07 -9.25 -2.69
N SER A 218 -0.17 -9.49 -1.74
CA SER A 218 1.25 -9.18 -1.83
C SER A 218 1.96 -10.07 -2.86
N PHE A 219 1.77 -11.39 -2.77
CA PHE A 219 2.46 -12.36 -3.61
C PHE A 219 1.96 -12.37 -5.04
N GLU A 220 0.65 -12.20 -5.28
CA GLU A 220 0.11 -12.04 -6.64
C GLU A 220 0.68 -10.78 -7.31
N TYR A 221 0.71 -9.66 -6.57
CA TYR A 221 1.27 -8.42 -7.09
C TYR A 221 2.76 -8.54 -7.42
N ALA A 222 3.56 -9.06 -6.49
CA ALA A 222 4.99 -9.22 -6.69
C ALA A 222 5.32 -10.22 -7.79
N GLY A 223 4.57 -11.33 -7.90
CA GLY A 223 4.72 -12.28 -9.00
C GLY A 223 4.50 -11.64 -10.36
N LYS A 224 3.38 -10.92 -10.53
CA LYS A 224 3.07 -10.18 -11.78
C LYS A 224 4.11 -9.12 -12.12
N ARG A 225 4.77 -8.55 -11.12
CA ARG A 225 5.76 -7.49 -11.33
C ARG A 225 7.15 -8.01 -11.62
N CYS A 226 7.64 -8.97 -10.85
CA CYS A 226 9.01 -9.48 -10.97
C CYS A 226 9.14 -10.55 -12.06
N GLN A 227 8.06 -11.29 -12.36
CA GLN A 227 8.05 -12.38 -13.35
C GLN A 227 9.10 -13.47 -13.06
N GLY A 228 9.26 -14.43 -13.98
CA GLY A 228 10.30 -15.46 -13.93
C GLY A 228 10.27 -16.31 -12.65
N LYS A 229 11.44 -16.62 -12.09
CA LYS A 229 11.58 -17.48 -10.91
C LYS A 229 10.86 -16.93 -9.67
N ILE A 230 10.78 -15.60 -9.53
CA ILE A 230 10.06 -14.97 -8.41
C ILE A 230 8.55 -15.23 -8.54
N LEU A 231 7.99 -15.13 -9.74
CA LEU A 231 6.59 -15.49 -9.99
C LEU A 231 6.32 -16.96 -9.60
N GLU A 232 7.12 -17.90 -10.11
CA GLU A 232 6.97 -19.32 -9.80
C GLU A 232 7.04 -19.60 -8.29
N THR A 233 8.00 -18.97 -7.59
CA THR A 233 8.15 -19.09 -6.13
C THR A 233 6.92 -18.55 -5.39
N LEU A 234 6.41 -17.39 -5.79
CA LEU A 234 5.27 -16.74 -5.16
C LEU A 234 3.93 -17.42 -5.48
N GLU A 235 3.80 -18.05 -6.64
CA GLU A 235 2.66 -18.92 -6.97
C GLU A 235 2.67 -20.18 -6.10
N HIS A 236 3.84 -20.79 -5.91
CA HIS A 236 4.00 -21.90 -4.97
C HIS A 236 3.58 -21.50 -3.54
N PHE A 237 4.00 -20.32 -3.08
CA PHE A 237 3.61 -19.79 -1.77
C PHE A 237 2.10 -19.62 -1.65
N GLN A 238 1.45 -19.09 -2.68
CA GLN A 238 -0.01 -18.93 -2.71
C GLN A 238 -0.74 -20.26 -2.65
N ASN A 239 -0.26 -21.30 -3.35
CA ASN A 239 -0.85 -22.65 -3.29
C ASN A 239 -0.79 -23.24 -1.88
N LEU A 240 0.36 -23.13 -1.20
CA LEU A 240 0.50 -23.59 0.19
C LEU A 240 -0.47 -22.87 1.13
N LEU A 241 -0.62 -21.56 0.98
CA LEU A 241 -1.54 -20.78 1.81
C LEU A 241 -3.02 -21.03 1.46
N ALA A 242 -3.32 -21.39 0.22
CA ALA A 242 -4.66 -21.81 -0.21
C ALA A 242 -5.07 -23.13 0.46
N ASP A 243 -4.15 -24.09 0.56
CA ASP A 243 -4.36 -25.34 1.31
C ASP A 243 -4.58 -25.05 2.80
N ASP A 244 -3.77 -24.16 3.38
CA ASP A 244 -3.89 -23.79 4.79
C ASP A 244 -5.23 -23.12 5.12
N ILE A 245 -5.72 -22.20 4.27
CA ILE A 245 -7.03 -21.57 4.50
C ILE A 245 -8.19 -22.53 4.25
N HIS A 246 -8.07 -23.46 3.30
CA HIS A 246 -9.04 -24.54 3.12
C HIS A 246 -9.15 -25.40 4.38
N GLN A 247 -8.01 -25.79 4.97
CA GLN A 247 -7.99 -26.56 6.22
C GLN A 247 -8.57 -25.77 7.39
N TYR A 248 -8.28 -24.47 7.48
CA TYR A 248 -8.88 -23.60 8.49
C TYR A 248 -10.41 -23.62 8.42
N TYR A 249 -11.00 -23.44 7.23
CA TYR A 249 -12.46 -23.46 7.09
C TYR A 249 -13.07 -24.84 7.33
N THR A 250 -12.51 -25.90 6.74
CA THR A 250 -13.11 -27.24 6.76
C THR A 250 -12.86 -28.00 8.06
N LYS A 251 -11.65 -27.92 8.63
CA LYS A 251 -11.29 -28.71 9.82
C LYS A 251 -11.58 -27.96 11.12
N GLU A 252 -11.29 -26.66 11.17
CA GLU A 252 -11.40 -25.89 12.41
C GLU A 252 -12.77 -25.25 12.57
N LEU A 253 -13.23 -24.54 11.54
CA LEU A 253 -14.56 -23.92 11.56
C LEU A 253 -15.68 -24.90 11.20
N ARG A 254 -15.35 -26.04 10.56
CA ARG A 254 -16.31 -27.03 10.06
C ARG A 254 -17.35 -26.42 9.11
N ILE A 255 -16.88 -25.55 8.22
CA ILE A 255 -17.68 -24.88 7.20
C ILE A 255 -17.21 -25.37 5.83
N ASP A 256 -18.03 -26.16 5.16
CA ASP A 256 -17.71 -26.65 3.81
C ASP A 256 -18.04 -25.62 2.72
N ASN A 257 -19.08 -24.80 2.93
CA ASN A 257 -19.57 -23.81 1.97
C ASN A 257 -18.92 -22.42 2.15
N TYR A 258 -17.60 -22.38 2.38
CA TYR A 258 -16.87 -21.13 2.65
C TYR A 258 -16.50 -20.33 1.38
N PHE A 259 -16.67 -20.93 0.19
CA PHE A 259 -16.27 -20.34 -1.10
C PHE A 259 -16.83 -18.94 -1.32
N ASP A 260 -18.11 -18.72 -1.02
CA ASP A 260 -18.76 -17.41 -1.18
C ASP A 260 -18.12 -16.33 -0.29
N ARG A 261 -17.69 -16.71 0.92
CA ARG A 261 -16.97 -15.81 1.82
C ARG A 261 -15.59 -15.50 1.27
N LEU A 262 -14.83 -16.52 0.87
CA LEU A 262 -13.51 -16.34 0.29
C LEU A 262 -13.55 -15.47 -0.99
N ALA A 263 -14.54 -15.70 -1.87
CA ALA A 263 -14.74 -14.90 -3.06
C ALA A 263 -15.00 -13.42 -2.75
N LYS A 264 -15.74 -13.10 -1.68
CA LYS A 264 -15.96 -11.72 -1.22
C LYS A 264 -14.66 -11.08 -0.69
N LEU A 265 -13.84 -11.85 0.03
CA LEU A 265 -12.52 -11.40 0.49
C LEU A 265 -11.59 -11.12 -0.71
N MET A 266 -11.52 -12.03 -1.69
CA MET A 266 -10.69 -11.85 -2.88
C MET A 266 -11.15 -10.68 -3.76
N LYS A 267 -12.46 -10.39 -3.82
CA LYS A 267 -12.97 -9.17 -4.49
C LYS A 267 -12.39 -7.89 -3.89
N ILE A 268 -12.11 -7.86 -2.58
CA ILE A 268 -11.43 -6.72 -1.95
C ILE A 268 -9.98 -6.63 -2.44
N ASN A 269 -9.23 -7.73 -2.44
CA ASN A 269 -7.86 -7.75 -2.94
C ASN A 269 -7.78 -7.26 -4.39
N ASN A 270 -8.66 -7.76 -5.26
CA ASN A 270 -8.74 -7.34 -6.66
C ASN A 270 -9.05 -5.85 -6.80
N SER A 271 -9.92 -5.30 -5.94
CA SER A 271 -10.22 -3.86 -5.93
C SER A 271 -9.00 -3.03 -5.52
N ILE A 272 -8.19 -3.51 -4.57
CA ILE A 272 -6.94 -2.84 -4.16
C ILE A 272 -5.92 -2.89 -5.28
N GLN A 273 -5.67 -4.07 -5.89
CA GLN A 273 -4.74 -4.17 -7.02
C GLN A 273 -5.16 -3.24 -8.15
N LYS A 274 -6.43 -3.28 -8.55
CA LYS A 274 -6.96 -2.43 -9.62
C LYS A 274 -6.66 -0.94 -9.38
N LYS A 275 -6.81 -0.45 -8.15
CA LYS A 275 -6.47 0.93 -7.79
C LYS A 275 -4.98 1.24 -7.94
N ILE A 276 -4.11 0.31 -7.56
CA ILE A 276 -2.66 0.46 -7.74
C ILE A 276 -2.35 0.60 -9.24
N TRP A 277 -2.94 -0.25 -10.08
CA TRP A 277 -2.79 -0.17 -11.55
C TRP A 277 -3.36 1.12 -12.14
N GLU A 278 -4.56 1.54 -11.72
CA GLU A 278 -5.22 2.77 -12.17
C GLU A 278 -4.46 4.05 -11.76
N ALA A 279 -3.68 3.99 -10.67
CA ALA A 279 -2.84 5.11 -10.22
C ALA A 279 -1.55 5.27 -11.04
N ARG A 280 -1.06 4.22 -11.70
CA ARG A 280 0.24 4.25 -12.41
C ARG A 280 0.33 5.33 -13.48
N PRO A 281 -0.63 5.47 -14.42
CA PRO A 281 -0.52 6.48 -15.47
C PRO A 281 -0.45 7.90 -14.89
N ARG A 282 -1.13 8.14 -13.76
CA ARG A 282 -1.06 9.42 -13.07
C ARG A 282 0.34 9.69 -12.52
N MET A 283 1.00 8.72 -11.90
CA MET A 283 2.37 8.89 -11.38
C MET A 283 3.38 9.05 -12.51
N GLU A 284 3.23 8.31 -13.61
CA GLU A 284 4.06 8.51 -14.81
C GLU A 284 3.91 9.92 -15.40
N LEU A 285 2.69 10.48 -15.43
CA LEU A 285 2.48 11.88 -15.80
C LEU A 285 3.17 12.82 -14.81
N ALA A 286 3.13 12.51 -13.51
CA ALA A 286 3.81 13.30 -12.48
C ALA A 286 5.32 13.39 -12.73
N LYS A 287 5.95 12.30 -13.17
CA LYS A 287 7.36 12.26 -13.57
C LYS A 287 7.62 13.09 -14.83
N VAL A 288 6.84 12.87 -15.89
CA VAL A 288 6.99 13.57 -17.17
C VAL A 288 6.90 15.10 -17.00
N PHE A 289 5.98 15.54 -16.15
CA PHE A 289 5.76 16.96 -15.87
C PHE A 289 6.59 17.49 -14.69
N ASN A 290 7.49 16.68 -14.10
CA ASN A 290 8.29 17.02 -12.92
C ASN A 290 7.45 17.59 -11.76
N LEU A 291 6.24 17.07 -11.57
CA LEU A 291 5.34 17.43 -10.47
C LEU A 291 5.85 16.86 -9.14
N ILE A 292 6.46 15.67 -9.19
CA ILE A 292 7.13 15.01 -8.07
C ILE A 292 8.61 14.92 -8.40
N LYS A 293 9.45 15.47 -7.53
CA LYS A 293 10.90 15.66 -7.71
C LYS A 293 11.67 14.89 -6.66
N LEU A 294 11.44 13.59 -6.62
CA LEU A 294 12.12 12.69 -5.70
C LEU A 294 13.04 11.76 -6.48
N ASP A 295 14.26 11.60 -5.99
CA ASP A 295 15.13 10.47 -6.33
C ASP A 295 15.42 9.70 -5.04
N PHE A 296 15.55 8.39 -5.15
CA PHE A 296 15.78 7.51 -4.00
C PHE A 296 17.06 6.71 -4.20
N SER A 297 17.70 6.31 -3.09
CA SER A 297 18.81 5.35 -3.16
C SER A 297 18.36 3.97 -3.67
N HIS A 298 17.09 3.62 -3.44
CA HIS A 298 16.42 2.39 -3.92
C HIS A 298 15.08 2.70 -4.59
N PRO A 299 15.07 3.21 -5.83
CA PRO A 299 13.85 3.64 -6.53
C PRO A 299 12.86 2.49 -6.80
N GLU A 300 13.36 1.26 -6.98
CA GLU A 300 12.58 0.05 -7.20
C GLU A 300 11.54 -0.19 -6.09
N MET A 301 11.87 0.17 -4.85
CA MET A 301 11.02 0.00 -3.68
C MET A 301 9.76 0.88 -3.72
N PHE A 302 9.79 1.98 -4.47
CA PHE A 302 8.73 2.99 -4.50
C PHE A 302 7.88 2.96 -5.77
N ILE A 303 8.23 2.17 -6.79
CA ILE A 303 7.40 2.02 -7.99
C ILE A 303 6.00 1.56 -7.55
N ASP A 304 4.97 2.26 -8.02
CA ASP A 304 3.54 2.08 -7.68
C ASP A 304 3.13 2.35 -6.22
N SER A 305 4.04 2.84 -5.39
CA SER A 305 3.73 3.28 -4.01
C SER A 305 3.02 4.64 -3.95
N GLY A 306 3.00 5.38 -5.06
CA GLY A 306 2.52 6.76 -5.15
C GLY A 306 3.59 7.82 -4.87
N TYR A 307 4.85 7.41 -4.70
CA TYR A 307 5.99 8.30 -4.42
C TYR A 307 7.15 8.20 -5.43
N ASN A 308 7.11 7.22 -6.33
CA ASN A 308 7.96 7.13 -7.51
C ASN A 308 7.09 7.26 -8.74
#